data_AF-A0A959HS33-F1
#
_entry.id   AF-A0A959HS33-F1
#
_cell.length_a   1.000
_cell.length_b   1.000
_cell.length_c   1.000
_cell.angle_alpha   90.00
_cell.angle_beta   90.00
_cell.angle_gamma   90.00
#
_symmetry.space_group_name_H-M   'P 1'
#
loop_
_entity.id
_entity.type
_entity.pdbx_description
1 polymer ?
#
loop_
_entity_poly.entity_id
_entity_poly.type
_entity_poly.pdbx_seq_one_letter_code
_entity_poly.pdbx_strand_id
1 'polypeptide(L)'
;MKKIGILFGQENSFPQAFVDRINEKKVKGVSAEFVMVDEVFQGRATDYAVILDRISQDVPFYRAYLKNAAISGTAVMNNPFWWSADF
;
A
#
# COMPACT_ATOMS: atom_id res chain seq x y z
N MET A 1 4.19 -10.60 11.89
CA MET A 1 3.62 -9.25 12.16
C MET A 1 2.88 -8.84 10.91
N LYS A 2 1.61 -8.42 10.99
CA LYS A 2 0.87 -7.92 9.82
C LYS A 2 1.07 -6.42 9.70
N LYS A 3 1.63 -5.98 8.57
CA LYS A 3 1.85 -4.56 8.28
C LYS A 3 0.73 -4.01 7.41
N ILE A 4 0.24 -2.82 7.75
CA ILE A 4 -0.69 -2.01 6.96
C ILE A 4 0.10 -0.82 6.42
N GLY A 5 0.25 -0.76 5.10
CA GLY A 5 0.91 0.34 4.41
C GLY A 5 -0.10 1.40 3.96
N ILE A 6 0.26 2.68 4.04
CA ILE A 6 -0.38 3.74 3.26
C ILE A 6 0.61 4.33 2.26
N LEU A 7 0.22 4.35 0.98
CA LEU A 7 0.98 4.91 -0.13
C LEU A 7 0.32 6.20 -0.59
N PHE A 8 1.05 7.32 -0.53
CA PHE A 8 0.51 8.65 -0.78
C PHE A 8 1.56 9.58 -1.42
N GLY A 9 1.10 10.71 -1.95
CA GLY A 9 1.94 11.74 -2.57
C GLY A 9 2.36 12.83 -1.58
N GLN A 10 2.08 14.09 -1.90
CA GLN A 10 2.47 15.24 -1.08
C GLN A 10 1.54 15.55 0.11
N GLU A 11 0.44 14.80 0.27
CA GLU A 11 -0.49 14.96 1.40
C GLU A 11 0.12 14.38 2.68
N ASN A 12 0.24 15.16 3.75
CA ASN A 12 0.90 14.68 4.98
C ASN A 12 -0.02 14.58 6.22
N SER A 13 -1.16 15.27 6.24
CA SER A 13 -2.04 15.31 7.43
C SER A 13 -2.82 14.02 7.64
N PHE A 14 -3.51 13.54 6.60
CA PHE A 14 -4.30 12.31 6.68
C PHE A 14 -3.44 11.05 6.82
N PRO A 15 -2.34 10.85 6.05
CA PRO A 15 -1.55 9.63 6.17
C PRO A 15 -0.92 9.44 7.55
N GLN A 16 -0.42 10.53 8.13
CA GLN A 16 0.12 10.49 9.50
C GLN A 16 -0.98 10.12 10.51
N ALA A 17 -2.12 10.81 10.47
CA ALA A 17 -3.24 10.51 11.36
C ALA A 17 -3.76 9.07 11.22
N PHE A 18 -3.77 8.52 10.00
CA PHE A 18 -4.14 7.13 9.73
C PHE A 18 -3.19 6.14 10.42
N VAL A 19 -1.88 6.33 10.24
CA VAL A 19 -0.85 5.48 10.85
C VAL A 19 -0.93 5.56 12.38
N ASP A 20 -0.99 6.76 12.93
CA ASP A 20 -1.08 6.98 14.37
C ASP A 20 -2.31 6.30 14.94
N ARG A 21 -3.47 6.49 14.30
CA ARG A 21 -4.73 5.91 14.77
C ARG A 21 -4.73 4.38 14.79
N ILE A 22 -4.07 3.73 13.83
CA ILE A 22 -3.96 2.26 13.82
C ILE A 22 -3.02 1.80 14.94
N ASN A 23 -1.86 2.43 15.06
CA ASN A 23 -0.85 2.05 16.04
C ASN A 23 -1.31 2.32 17.49
N GLU A 24 -2.09 3.39 17.72
CA GLU A 24 -2.75 3.70 18.99
C GLU A 24 -3.67 2.58 19.49
N LYS A 25 -4.30 1.82 18.58
CA LYS A 25 -5.18 0.71 18.96
C LYS A 25 -4.42 -0.45 19.60
N LYS A 26 -3.09 -0.51 19.46
CA LYS A 26 -2.20 -1.52 20.06
C LYS A 26 -2.69 -2.96 19.84
N VAL A 27 -3.22 -3.22 18.64
CA VAL A 27 -3.70 -4.57 18.27
C VAL A 27 -2.48 -5.48 18.16
N LYS A 28 -2.47 -6.58 18.93
CA LYS A 28 -1.34 -7.51 18.97
C LYS A 28 -1.04 -8.05 17.56
N GLY A 29 0.20 -7.88 17.12
CA GLY A 29 0.65 -8.42 15.83
C GLY A 29 0.27 -7.58 14.60
N VAL A 30 -0.24 -6.35 14.79
CA VAL A 30 -0.57 -5.40 13.71
C VAL A 30 0.17 -4.08 13.90
N SER A 31 0.70 -3.54 12.82
CA SER A 31 1.29 -2.20 12.78
C SER A 31 0.96 -1.50 11.47
N ALA A 32 0.95 -0.16 11.48
CA ALA A 32 0.84 0.67 10.30
C ALA A 32 2.09 1.52 10.08
N GLU A 33 2.44 1.75 8.82
CA GLU A 33 3.56 2.60 8.40
C GLU A 33 3.32 3.18 7.00
N PHE A 34 4.15 4.15 6.61
CA PHE A 34 4.18 4.64 5.24
C PHE A 34 4.82 3.59 4.34
N VAL A 35 4.25 3.40 3.15
CA VAL A 35 4.84 2.51 2.15
C VAL A 35 6.08 3.18 1.57
N MET A 36 7.23 2.54 1.77
CA MET A 36 8.48 2.90 1.11
C MET A 36 8.71 1.93 -0.06
N VAL A 37 8.86 2.46 -1.27
CA VAL A 37 9.12 1.67 -2.48
C VAL A 37 10.46 2.08 -3.05
N ASP A 38 11.49 1.26 -2.84
CA ASP A 38 12.82 1.49 -3.40
C ASP A 38 12.89 0.94 -4.83
N GLU A 39 12.49 -0.32 -5.04
CA GLU A 39 12.59 -1.02 -6.31
C GLU A 39 11.37 -1.93 -6.54
N VAL A 40 11.00 -2.14 -7.81
CA VAL A 40 9.95 -3.08 -8.21
C VAL A 40 10.58 -4.26 -8.93
N PHE A 41 10.56 -5.44 -8.31
CA PHE A 41 10.92 -6.70 -8.95
C PHE A 41 9.67 -7.53 -9.22
N GLN A 42 9.52 -8.01 -10.45
CA GLN A 42 8.42 -8.90 -10.80
C GLN A 42 8.47 -10.18 -9.96
N GLY A 43 7.33 -10.55 -9.38
CA GLY A 43 7.19 -11.77 -8.59
C GLY A 43 7.76 -11.68 -7.16
N ARG A 44 8.33 -10.53 -6.77
CA ARG A 44 8.78 -10.32 -5.39
C ARG A 44 7.62 -9.79 -4.55
N ALA A 45 7.22 -10.56 -3.53
CA ALA A 45 6.22 -10.14 -2.57
C ALA A 45 6.71 -8.95 -1.71
N THR A 46 5.76 -8.18 -1.20
CA THR A 46 5.99 -7.17 -0.18
C THR A 46 5.64 -7.71 1.21
N ASP A 47 6.15 -7.07 2.26
CA ASP A 47 5.87 -7.41 3.66
C ASP A 47 4.48 -6.90 4.14
N TYR A 48 3.78 -6.13 3.30
CA TYR A 48 2.46 -5.60 3.63
C TYR A 48 1.37 -6.65 3.47
N ALA A 49 0.54 -6.79 4.51
CA ALA A 49 -0.70 -7.55 4.43
C ALA A 49 -1.78 -6.74 3.71
N VAL A 50 -1.79 -5.42 3.93
CA VAL A 50 -2.71 -4.47 3.29
C VAL A 50 -1.95 -3.22 2.86
N ILE A 51 -2.25 -2.68 1.68
CA ILE A 51 -1.79 -1.36 1.23
C ILE A 51 -3.01 -0.49 0.88
N LEU A 52 -3.07 0.71 1.46
CA LEU A 52 -3.99 1.77 1.07
C LEU A 52 -3.32 2.67 0.02
N ASP A 53 -3.84 2.65 -1.19
CA ASP A 53 -3.44 3.44 -2.34
C ASP A 53 -4.16 4.79 -2.38
N ARG A 54 -3.37 5.86 -2.38
CA ARG A 54 -3.84 7.25 -2.48
C ARG A 54 -3.18 8.03 -3.63
N ILE A 55 -2.41 7.37 -4.51
CA ILE A 55 -1.57 8.08 -5.49
C ILE A 55 -1.32 7.34 -6.81
N SER A 56 -1.64 6.04 -6.92
CA SER A 56 -1.28 5.25 -8.11
C SER A 56 -2.00 5.66 -9.40
N GLN A 57 -3.10 6.40 -9.26
CA GLN A 57 -3.83 7.03 -10.37
C GLN A 57 -2.97 8.07 -11.09
N ASP A 58 -2.11 8.79 -10.36
CA ASP A 58 -1.30 9.90 -10.88
C ASP A 58 0.12 9.45 -11.27
N VAL A 59 0.63 8.39 -10.65
CA VAL A 59 2.02 7.94 -10.82
C VAL A 59 2.07 6.48 -11.31
N PRO A 60 2.39 6.22 -12.60
CA PRO A 60 2.41 4.88 -13.17
C PRO A 60 3.33 3.87 -12.46
N PHE A 61 4.46 4.34 -11.90
CA PHE A 61 5.38 3.50 -11.14
C PHE A 61 4.69 2.81 -9.95
N TYR A 62 3.94 3.56 -9.15
CA TYR A 62 3.21 3.01 -8.01
C TYR A 62 2.12 2.03 -8.43
N ARG A 63 1.49 2.25 -9.58
CA ARG A 63 0.51 1.29 -10.12
C ARG A 63 1.15 -0.07 -10.43
N ALA A 64 2.31 -0.08 -11.07
CA ALA A 64 3.04 -1.32 -11.37
C ALA A 64 3.44 -2.05 -10.08
N TYR A 65 3.96 -1.33 -9.09
CA TYR A 65 4.26 -1.86 -7.76
C TYR A 65 3.02 -2.50 -7.09
N LEU A 66 1.89 -1.79 -7.09
CA LEU A 66 0.66 -2.26 -6.45
C LEU A 66 0.04 -3.48 -7.14
N LYS A 67 0.11 -3.56 -8.47
CA LYS A 67 -0.29 -4.77 -9.21
C LYS A 67 0.57 -5.97 -8.80
N ASN A 68 1.89 -5.80 -8.72
CA ASN A 68 2.80 -6.87 -8.27
C ASN A 68 2.52 -7.28 -6.82
N ALA A 69 2.28 -6.32 -5.92
CA ALA A 69 1.90 -6.60 -4.53
C ALA A 69 0.58 -7.40 -4.45
N ALA A 70 -0.43 -6.99 -5.23
CA ALA A 70 -1.73 -7.67 -5.27
C ALA A 70 -1.62 -9.12 -5.77
N ILE A 71 -0.89 -9.36 -6.86
CA ILE A 71 -0.64 -10.71 -7.40
C ILE A 71 0.12 -11.57 -6.40
N SER A 72 1.00 -10.96 -5.58
CA SER A 72 1.81 -11.64 -4.57
C SER A 72 1.08 -11.85 -3.23
N GLY A 73 -0.22 -11.53 -3.13
CA GLY A 73 -1.04 -11.82 -1.96
C GLY A 73 -1.28 -10.66 -0.99
N THR A 74 -0.80 -9.45 -1.30
CA THR A 74 -1.15 -8.24 -0.52
C THR A 74 -2.54 -7.75 -0.90
N ALA A 75 -3.40 -7.46 0.08
CA ALA A 75 -4.66 -6.79 -0.21
C ALA A 75 -4.39 -5.31 -0.53
N VAL A 76 -4.79 -4.84 -1.71
CA VAL A 76 -4.60 -3.44 -2.11
C VAL A 76 -5.95 -2.75 -2.23
N MET A 77 -6.08 -1.60 -1.57
CA MET A 77 -7.28 -0.76 -1.58
C MET A 77 -6.89 0.65 -2.01
N ASN A 78 -7.35 1.21 -3.12
CA ASN A 78 -8.31 0.65 -4.06
C ASN A 78 -7.70 -0.43 -4.96
N ASN A 79 -8.56 -1.20 -5.63
CA ASN A 79 -8.12 -2.28 -6.50
C ASN A 79 -7.22 -1.72 -7.65
N PRO A 80 -5.94 -2.12 -7.74
CA PRO A 80 -4.99 -1.55 -8.70
C PRO A 80 -5.26 -1.97 -10.17
N PHE A 81 -6.16 -2.92 -10.39
CA PHE A 81 -6.55 -3.41 -11.73
C PHE A 81 -7.70 -2.62 -12.35
N TRP A 82 -8.38 -1.72 -11.63
CA TRP A 82 -9.52 -0.99 -12.19
C TRP A 82 -9.15 0.09 -13.21
N TRP A 83 -7.94 0.65 -13.12
CA TRP A 83 -7.52 1.78 -13.97
C TRP A 83 -6.89 1.35 -15.30
N SER A 84 -6.73 0.05 -15.49
CA SER A 84 -6.19 -0.56 -16.70
C SER A 84 -7.23 -1.58 -17.11
N ALA A 85 -7.64 -1.63 -18.38
CA ALA A 85 -8.55 -2.67 -18.83
C ALA A 85 -7.82 -4.03 -18.84
N ASP A 86 -7.54 -4.60 -17.67
CA ASP A 86 -6.81 -5.86 -17.48
C ASP A 86 -7.79 -7.07 -17.45
N PHE A 87 -8.90 -6.99 -18.22
CA PHE A 87 -9.87 -8.08 -18.37
C PHE A 87 -9.33 -9.22 -19.23
#